data_AF-A0AA38UBH4-F1
#
_entry.id   AF-A0AA38UBH4-F1
#
_cell.length_a   1.000
_cell.length_b   1.000
_cell.length_c   1.000
_cell.angle_alpha   90.00
_cell.angle_beta   90.00
_cell.angle_gamma   90.00
#
_symmetry.space_group_name_H-M   'P 1'
#
loop_
_entity.id
_entity.type
_entity.pdbx_description
1 polymer ?
#
loop_
_entity_poly.entity_id
_entity_poly.type
_entity_poly.pdbx_seq_one_letter_code
_entity_poly.pdbx_strand_id
1 'polypeptide(L)'
;EIPTPERVSTSIQALEDILHPRRCTGRGYKVPDLNHVLRARLELMIGFLRLYKAARHTGWGRCADMMAIAAGKGAWLSRMIRQWTVLFCKNHDDLPTAEYGKFNSSVLEDEDLSNDIHLHLQSLGKWIRAENLVHYVLTPEFQQRFKLKKGISLRTAQRWMKRMEYRWQAEPK
;
A
#
# COMPACT_ATOMS: atom_id res chain seq x y z
N GLU A 1 0.69 24.22 -1.84
CA GLU A 1 0.22 25.31 -2.71
C GLU A 1 -0.96 24.82 -3.53
N ILE A 2 -1.93 25.70 -3.80
CA ILE A 2 -3.10 25.37 -4.62
C ILE A 2 -2.64 25.32 -6.09
N PRO A 3 -3.04 24.30 -6.87
CA PRO A 3 -2.62 24.18 -8.28
C PRO A 3 -3.14 25.35 -9.13
N THR A 4 -2.36 25.77 -10.12
CA THR A 4 -2.78 26.79 -11.10
C THR A 4 -3.94 26.28 -11.98
N PRO A 5 -4.76 27.17 -12.55
CA PRO A 5 -5.87 26.80 -13.44
C PRO A 5 -5.48 25.90 -14.61
N GLU A 6 -4.30 26.14 -15.20
CA GLU A 6 -3.74 25.31 -16.27
C GLU A 6 -3.46 23.90 -15.79
N ARG A 7 -2.73 23.76 -14.66
CA ARG A 7 -2.46 22.46 -14.04
C ARG A 7 -3.73 21.71 -13.67
N VAL A 8 -4.75 22.41 -13.17
CA VAL A 8 -6.07 21.80 -12.91
C VAL A 8 -6.65 21.18 -14.18
N SER A 9 -6.61 21.88 -15.31
CA SER A 9 -7.15 21.37 -16.57
C SER A 9 -6.35 20.17 -17.09
N THR A 10 -5.02 20.23 -17.04
CA THR A 10 -4.16 19.10 -17.43
C THR A 10 -4.38 17.89 -16.53
N SER A 11 -4.51 18.09 -15.22
CA SER A 11 -4.78 17.01 -14.27
C SER A 11 -6.17 16.39 -14.44
N ILE A 12 -7.19 17.17 -14.81
CA ILE A 12 -8.50 16.60 -15.16
C ILE A 12 -8.34 15.65 -16.36
N GLN A 13 -7.64 16.08 -17.41
CA GLN A 13 -7.42 15.24 -18.59
C GLN A 13 -6.66 13.96 -18.24
N ALA A 14 -5.58 14.06 -17.45
CA ALA A 14 -4.81 12.91 -17.00
C ALA A 14 -5.66 11.92 -16.17
N LEU A 15 -6.50 12.41 -15.26
CA LEU A 15 -7.43 11.57 -14.50
C LEU A 15 -8.47 10.89 -15.39
N GLU A 16 -8.96 11.57 -16.43
CA GLU A 16 -9.88 10.98 -17.41
C GLU A 16 -9.22 9.84 -18.18
N ASP A 17 -7.98 10.02 -18.63
CA ASP A 17 -7.25 9.00 -19.38
C ASP A 17 -6.92 7.78 -18.51
N ILE A 18 -6.69 7.97 -17.20
CA ILE A 18 -6.50 6.87 -16.23
C ILE A 18 -7.81 6.13 -15.93
N LEU A 19 -8.90 6.85 -15.66
CA LEU A 19 -10.20 6.26 -15.31
C LEU A 19 -10.92 5.66 -16.51
N HIS A 20 -10.69 6.23 -17.70
CA HIS A 20 -11.39 5.89 -18.94
C HIS A 20 -10.37 5.79 -20.09
N PRO A 21 -9.48 4.78 -20.06
CA PRO A 21 -8.49 4.59 -21.12
C PRO A 21 -9.20 4.28 -22.45
N ARG A 22 -8.90 5.07 -23.48
CA ARG A 22 -9.52 4.92 -24.80
C ARG A 22 -9.12 3.59 -25.45
N ARG A 23 -10.05 2.98 -26.20
CA ARG A 23 -9.73 1.81 -27.03
C ARG A 23 -8.89 2.24 -28.26
N CYS A 24 -8.09 1.31 -28.78
CA CYS A 24 -7.33 1.52 -30.03
C CYS A 24 -8.24 1.83 -31.24
N THR A 25 -9.50 1.39 -31.20
CA THR A 25 -10.52 1.68 -32.21
C THR A 25 -11.13 3.09 -32.09
N GLY A 26 -10.76 3.85 -31.06
CA GLY A 26 -11.33 5.18 -30.76
C GLY A 26 -12.77 5.18 -30.21
N ARG A 27 -13.47 4.04 -30.22
CA ARG A 27 -14.85 3.92 -29.71
C ARG A 27 -14.86 3.26 -28.33
N GLY A 28 -15.44 3.96 -27.36
CA GLY A 28 -15.61 3.48 -25.99
C GLY A 28 -14.30 3.36 -25.21
N TYR A 29 -14.42 2.86 -23.99
CA TYR A 29 -13.31 2.76 -23.03
C TYR A 29 -12.94 1.30 -22.75
N LYS A 30 -11.67 1.07 -22.40
CA LYS A 30 -11.23 -0.18 -21.79
C LYS A 30 -11.60 -0.14 -20.30
N VAL A 31 -11.85 -1.30 -19.72
CA VAL A 31 -11.93 -1.40 -18.26
C VAL A 31 -10.52 -1.17 -17.73
N PRO A 32 -10.28 -0.13 -16.91
CA PRO A 32 -8.95 0.11 -16.36
C PRO A 32 -8.64 -0.94 -15.29
N ASP A 33 -7.42 -1.46 -15.30
CA ASP A 33 -6.92 -2.37 -14.27
C ASP A 33 -6.52 -1.57 -13.02
N LEU A 34 -7.53 -1.13 -12.27
CA LEU A 34 -7.37 -0.33 -11.06
C LEU A 34 -8.04 -1.02 -9.88
N ASN A 35 -7.34 -1.05 -8.75
CA ASN A 35 -7.93 -1.44 -7.48
C ASN A 35 -9.17 -0.56 -7.18
N HIS A 36 -10.28 -1.18 -6.76
CA HIS A 36 -11.54 -0.49 -6.43
C HIS A 36 -11.37 0.73 -5.51
N VAL A 37 -10.46 0.67 -4.52
CA VAL A 37 -10.17 1.79 -3.62
C VAL A 37 -9.49 2.93 -4.38
N LEU A 38 -8.50 2.61 -5.21
CA LEU A 38 -7.78 3.60 -6.01
C LEU A 38 -8.73 4.27 -6.99
N ARG A 39 -9.56 3.49 -7.68
CA ARG A 39 -10.59 4.01 -8.59
C ARG A 39 -11.54 4.99 -7.90
N ALA A 40 -12.10 4.63 -6.75
CA ALA A 40 -13.00 5.50 -6.00
C ALA A 40 -12.32 6.82 -5.58
N ARG A 41 -11.04 6.77 -5.21
CA ARG A 41 -10.27 7.98 -4.86
C ARG A 41 -10.04 8.88 -6.06
N LEU A 42 -9.70 8.32 -7.21
CA LEU A 42 -9.52 9.05 -8.46
C LEU A 42 -10.84 9.70 -8.93
N GLU A 43 -11.97 8.99 -8.80
CA GLU A 43 -13.32 9.51 -9.08
C GLU A 43 -13.68 10.71 -8.18
N LEU A 44 -13.30 10.66 -6.90
CA LEU A 44 -13.47 11.81 -5.99
C LEU A 44 -12.57 12.99 -6.37
N MET A 45 -11.32 12.73 -6.77
CA MET A 45 -10.38 13.78 -7.18
C MET A 45 -10.87 14.49 -8.45
N ILE A 46 -11.30 13.75 -9.47
CA ILE A 46 -11.81 14.37 -10.71
C ILE A 46 -13.10 15.15 -10.46
N GLY A 47 -14.02 14.63 -9.64
CA GLY A 47 -15.23 15.34 -9.24
C GLY A 47 -14.93 16.65 -8.52
N PHE A 48 -13.99 16.62 -7.57
CA PHE A 48 -13.50 17.80 -6.87
C PHE A 48 -12.86 18.84 -7.81
N LEU A 49 -11.98 18.42 -8.72
CA LEU A 49 -11.33 19.34 -9.67
C LEU A 49 -12.34 19.97 -10.63
N ARG A 50 -13.34 19.21 -11.09
CA ARG A 50 -14.44 19.73 -11.94
C ARG A 50 -15.27 20.75 -11.17
N LEU A 51 -15.59 20.49 -9.91
CA LEU A 51 -16.30 21.43 -9.06
C LEU A 51 -15.50 22.73 -8.84
N TYR A 52 -14.20 22.61 -8.57
CA TYR A 52 -13.31 23.75 -8.41
C TYR A 52 -13.18 24.59 -9.69
N LYS A 53 -13.08 23.92 -10.85
CA LYS A 53 -13.10 24.57 -12.17
C LYS A 53 -14.43 25.29 -12.43
N ALA A 54 -15.55 24.65 -12.11
CA ALA A 54 -16.89 25.26 -12.22
C ALA A 54 -17.03 26.49 -11.31
N ALA A 55 -16.40 26.47 -10.13
CA ALA A 55 -16.32 27.61 -9.22
C ALA A 55 -15.29 28.68 -9.63
N ARG A 56 -14.86 28.72 -10.90
CA ARG A 56 -13.86 29.66 -11.44
C ARG A 56 -12.55 29.66 -10.65
N HIS A 57 -12.13 28.50 -10.18
CA HIS A 57 -10.91 28.33 -9.38
C HIS A 57 -10.92 29.10 -8.04
N THR A 58 -12.10 29.32 -7.47
CA THR A 58 -12.27 29.91 -6.14
C THR A 58 -12.74 28.88 -5.12
N GLY A 59 -12.46 29.11 -3.83
CA GLY A 59 -13.03 28.28 -2.76
C GLY A 59 -12.53 26.83 -2.73
N TRP A 60 -11.22 26.60 -2.90
CA TRP A 60 -10.58 25.26 -2.88
C TRP A 60 -11.04 24.37 -1.71
N GLY A 61 -11.02 24.91 -0.49
CA GLY A 61 -11.49 24.20 0.72
C GLY A 61 -12.97 23.84 0.65
N ARG A 62 -13.82 24.81 0.30
CA ARG A 62 -15.28 24.63 0.20
C ARG A 62 -15.67 23.60 -0.86
N CYS A 63 -14.98 23.59 -2.00
CA CYS A 63 -15.21 22.58 -3.04
C CYS A 63 -14.83 21.17 -2.55
N ALA A 64 -13.75 21.03 -1.78
CA ALA A 64 -13.35 19.76 -1.21
C ALA A 64 -14.33 19.28 -0.12
N ASP A 65 -14.83 20.19 0.71
CA ASP A 65 -15.86 19.90 1.72
C ASP A 65 -17.16 19.45 1.05
N MET A 66 -17.59 20.14 0.00
CA MET A 66 -18.77 19.77 -0.78
C MET A 66 -18.63 18.38 -1.41
N MET A 67 -17.47 18.06 -2.00
CA MET A 67 -17.23 16.73 -2.58
C MET A 67 -17.20 15.64 -1.49
N ALA A 68 -16.61 15.92 -0.33
CA ALA A 68 -16.59 14.97 0.79
C ALA A 68 -18.00 14.69 1.32
N ILE A 69 -18.83 15.74 1.47
CA ILE A 69 -20.23 15.62 1.89
C ILE A 69 -21.05 14.85 0.84
N ALA A 70 -20.88 15.15 -0.45
CA ALA A 70 -21.55 14.43 -1.53
C ALA A 70 -21.16 12.94 -1.58
N ALA A 71 -19.95 12.60 -1.14
CA ALA A 71 -19.49 11.22 -0.97
C ALA A 71 -19.97 10.55 0.34
N GLY A 72 -20.81 11.22 1.14
CA GLY A 72 -21.29 10.72 2.42
C GLY A 72 -20.23 10.66 3.52
N LYS A 73 -19.18 11.50 3.45
CA LYS A 73 -18.06 11.55 4.41
C LYS A 73 -17.89 12.96 4.98
N GLY A 74 -16.98 13.10 5.95
CA GLY A 74 -16.72 14.36 6.65
C GLY A 74 -15.37 15.01 6.35
N ALA A 75 -14.94 15.90 7.24
CA ALA A 75 -13.74 16.73 7.11
C ALA A 75 -12.44 15.95 6.85
N TRP A 76 -12.36 14.70 7.32
CA TRP A 76 -11.22 13.83 7.04
C TRP A 76 -11.06 13.59 5.53
N LEU A 77 -12.13 13.22 4.82
CA LEU A 77 -12.05 12.97 3.38
C LEU A 77 -11.77 14.26 2.62
N SER A 78 -12.34 15.40 3.02
CA SER A 78 -12.02 16.72 2.43
C SER A 78 -10.52 17.02 2.52
N ARG A 79 -9.88 16.71 3.65
CA ARG A 79 -8.43 16.86 3.81
C ARG A 79 -7.66 15.93 2.88
N MET A 80 -8.07 14.67 2.79
CA MET A 80 -7.42 13.67 1.92
C MET A 80 -7.55 14.01 0.44
N ILE A 81 -8.75 14.37 -0.04
CA ILE A 81 -8.99 14.80 -1.42
C ILE A 81 -8.06 15.96 -1.78
N ARG A 82 -7.93 16.98 -0.92
CA ARG A 82 -7.02 18.10 -1.16
C ARG A 82 -5.56 17.67 -1.23
N GLN A 83 -5.12 16.80 -0.33
CA GLN A 83 -3.74 16.30 -0.33
C GLN A 83 -3.43 15.49 -1.60
N TRP A 84 -4.26 14.50 -1.91
CA TRP A 84 -4.11 13.66 -3.10
C TRP A 84 -4.12 14.50 -4.38
N THR A 85 -5.04 15.47 -4.47
CA THR A 85 -5.14 16.32 -5.65
C THR A 85 -3.92 17.23 -5.80
N VAL A 86 -3.39 17.79 -4.70
CA VAL A 86 -2.17 18.61 -4.77
C VAL A 86 -0.96 17.77 -5.19
N LEU A 87 -0.81 16.56 -4.66
CA LEU A 87 0.27 15.64 -5.04
C LEU A 87 0.16 15.26 -6.52
N PHE A 88 -1.01 14.81 -6.94
CA PHE A 88 -1.27 14.45 -8.33
C PHE A 88 -1.04 15.64 -9.29
N CYS A 89 -1.49 16.85 -8.94
CA CYS A 89 -1.25 18.03 -9.78
C CYS A 89 0.24 18.47 -9.84
N LYS A 90 1.10 17.95 -8.96
CA LYS A 90 2.55 18.15 -9.04
C LYS A 90 3.21 17.06 -9.86
N ASN A 91 2.79 15.82 -9.68
CA ASN A 91 3.28 14.65 -10.38
C ASN A 91 2.10 13.69 -10.67
N HIS A 92 1.82 13.42 -11.94
CA HIS A 92 0.70 12.54 -12.33
C HIS A 92 0.94 11.07 -11.98
N ASP A 93 2.18 10.69 -11.65
CA ASP A 93 2.51 9.35 -11.15
C ASP A 93 2.18 9.18 -9.66
N ASP A 94 1.95 10.28 -8.91
CA ASP A 94 1.63 10.25 -7.48
C ASP A 94 0.14 9.92 -7.26
N LEU A 95 -0.21 8.67 -7.52
CA LEU A 95 -1.56 8.16 -7.33
C LEU A 95 -1.90 8.03 -5.83
N PRO A 96 -3.17 8.24 -5.43
CA PRO A 96 -3.61 8.10 -4.05
C PRO A 96 -3.78 6.62 -3.67
N THR A 97 -2.73 5.82 -3.87
CA THR A 97 -2.72 4.41 -3.48
C THR A 97 -2.81 4.31 -1.97
N ALA A 98 -3.75 3.52 -1.48
CA ALA A 98 -3.68 3.07 -0.11
C ALA A 98 -2.63 1.96 -0.09
N GLU A 99 -1.69 1.99 0.83
CA GLU A 99 -0.91 0.78 1.18
C GLU A 99 -1.77 -0.23 1.94
N TYR A 100 -3.01 -0.46 1.48
CA TYR A 100 -3.80 -1.58 1.96
C TYR A 100 -3.16 -2.84 1.38
N GLY A 101 -2.49 -3.61 2.25
CA GLY A 101 -1.89 -4.91 1.92
C GLY A 101 -0.37 -4.98 2.02
N LYS A 102 0.37 -3.86 1.99
CA LYS A 102 1.84 -3.88 2.12
C LYS A 102 2.34 -4.10 3.56
N PHE A 103 1.48 -3.91 4.56
CA PHE A 103 1.81 -4.21 5.96
C PHE A 103 1.95 -5.72 6.28
N ASN A 104 1.78 -6.59 5.29
CA ASN A 104 1.96 -8.03 5.42
C ASN A 104 3.16 -8.58 4.63
N SER A 105 4.09 -7.75 4.13
CA SER A 105 5.39 -8.30 3.78
C SER A 105 5.97 -8.86 5.07
N SER A 106 6.01 -10.19 5.15
CA SER A 106 6.56 -10.87 6.31
C SER A 106 8.01 -10.42 6.41
N VAL A 107 8.54 -10.18 7.62
CA VAL A 107 9.98 -9.93 7.82
C VAL A 107 10.84 -10.99 7.10
N LEU A 108 10.28 -12.18 6.87
CA LEU A 108 10.86 -13.27 6.07
C LEU A 108 11.04 -13.02 4.57
N GLU A 109 10.50 -11.94 4.00
CA GLU A 109 10.79 -11.55 2.61
C GLU A 109 12.16 -10.88 2.48
N ASP A 110 12.77 -10.50 3.61
CA ASP A 110 14.19 -10.16 3.67
C ASP A 110 15.00 -11.45 3.52
N GLU A 111 15.63 -11.60 2.35
CA GLU A 111 16.40 -12.78 1.97
C GLU A 111 17.55 -13.04 2.96
N ASP A 112 18.23 -11.99 3.42
CA ASP A 112 19.35 -12.09 4.36
C ASP A 112 18.89 -12.64 5.71
N LEU A 113 17.74 -12.17 6.21
CA LEU A 113 17.14 -12.68 7.45
C LEU A 113 16.70 -14.15 7.30
N SER A 114 16.06 -14.47 6.17
CA SER A 114 15.59 -15.83 5.90
C SER A 114 16.74 -16.85 5.83
N ASN A 115 17.87 -16.44 5.24
CA ASN A 115 19.08 -17.25 5.10
C ASN A 115 19.79 -17.44 6.45
N ASP A 116 19.92 -16.39 7.27
CA ASP A 116 20.53 -16.48 8.60
C ASP A 116 19.76 -17.43 9.53
N ILE A 117 18.42 -17.35 9.49
CA ILE A 117 17.55 -18.29 10.20
C ILE A 117 17.75 -19.72 9.69
N HIS A 118 17.82 -19.91 8.37
CA HIS A 118 18.07 -21.24 7.79
C HIS A 118 19.39 -21.84 8.27
N LEU A 119 20.46 -21.04 8.23
CA LEU A 119 21.79 -21.48 8.65
C LEU A 119 21.80 -21.88 10.13
N HIS A 120 21.16 -21.08 10.99
CA HIS A 120 21.03 -21.40 12.40
C HIS A 120 20.26 -22.71 12.62
N LEU A 121 19.09 -22.86 11.98
CA LEU A 121 18.27 -24.06 12.13
C LEU A 121 18.99 -25.31 11.60
N GLN A 122 19.72 -25.22 10.48
CA GLN A 122 20.53 -26.32 9.95
C GLN A 122 21.63 -26.74 10.92
N SER A 123 22.27 -25.79 11.63
CA SER A 123 23.32 -26.10 12.61
C SER A 123 22.83 -26.87 13.84
N LEU A 124 21.53 -26.79 14.16
CA LEU A 124 20.90 -27.53 15.26
C LEU A 124 20.60 -29.00 14.91
N GLY A 125 20.72 -29.38 13.63
CA GLY A 125 20.57 -30.76 13.16
C GLY A 125 19.12 -31.24 13.03
N LYS A 126 18.90 -32.54 13.27
CA LYS A 126 17.64 -33.24 12.96
C LYS A 126 16.44 -32.81 13.83
N TRP A 127 16.69 -32.42 15.08
CA TRP A 127 15.63 -32.20 16.09
C TRP A 127 15.38 -30.72 16.34
N ILE A 128 15.09 -29.98 15.27
CA ILE A 128 14.72 -28.56 15.36
C ILE A 128 13.38 -28.43 16.08
N ARG A 129 13.14 -27.33 16.80
CA ARG A 129 11.85 -26.96 17.38
C ARG A 129 11.54 -25.50 17.08
N ALA A 130 10.26 -25.13 17.06
CA ALA A 130 9.87 -23.73 16.94
C ALA A 130 10.39 -22.88 18.12
N GLU A 131 10.58 -23.47 19.29
CA GLU A 131 11.23 -22.82 20.44
C GLU A 131 12.67 -22.40 20.13
N ASN A 132 13.44 -23.21 19.40
CA ASN A 132 14.81 -22.88 19.03
C ASN A 132 14.87 -21.58 18.22
N LEU A 133 13.91 -21.39 17.30
CA LEU A 133 13.79 -20.18 16.52
C LEU A 133 13.40 -18.97 17.40
N VAL A 134 12.50 -19.15 18.37
CA VAL A 134 12.15 -18.09 19.32
C VAL A 134 13.37 -17.63 20.11
N HIS A 135 14.16 -18.58 20.63
CA HIS A 135 15.38 -18.29 21.38
C HIS A 135 16.45 -17.61 20.51
N TYR A 136 16.62 -18.06 19.28
CA TYR A 136 17.58 -17.47 18.34
C TYR A 136 17.24 -16.01 18.01
N VAL A 137 15.98 -15.72 17.68
CA VAL A 137 15.51 -14.35 17.40
C VAL A 137 15.55 -13.46 18.65
N LEU A 138 15.60 -14.05 19.85
CA LEU A 138 15.79 -13.32 21.10
C LEU A 138 17.24 -12.93 21.37
N THR A 139 18.21 -13.48 20.63
CA THR A 139 19.63 -13.18 20.87
C THR A 139 19.94 -11.71 20.57
N PRO A 140 20.77 -11.04 21.39
CA PRO A 140 21.12 -9.63 21.18
C PRO A 140 21.79 -9.40 19.82
N GLU A 141 22.61 -10.34 19.37
CA GLU A 141 23.32 -10.29 18.09
C GLU A 141 22.34 -10.25 16.91
N PHE A 142 21.35 -11.15 16.89
CA PHE A 142 20.33 -11.20 15.84
C PHE A 142 19.45 -9.94 15.87
N GLN A 143 19.04 -9.49 17.06
CA GLN A 143 18.22 -8.28 17.20
C GLN A 143 18.95 -7.01 16.77
N GLN A 144 20.24 -6.89 17.08
CA GLN A 144 21.06 -5.77 16.64
C GLN A 144 21.27 -5.78 15.13
N ARG A 145 21.59 -6.94 14.54
CA ARG A 145 21.84 -7.11 13.10
C ARG A 145 20.61 -6.75 12.26
N PHE A 146 19.43 -7.21 12.66
CA PHE A 146 18.18 -7.00 11.92
C PHE A 146 17.28 -5.89 12.50
N LYS A 147 17.79 -5.10 13.46
CA LYS A 147 17.10 -3.97 14.11
C LYS A 147 15.72 -4.33 14.69
N LEU A 148 15.55 -5.57 15.18
CA LEU A 148 14.31 -6.05 15.77
C LEU A 148 14.22 -5.59 17.23
N LYS A 149 13.13 -4.90 17.58
CA LYS A 149 12.92 -4.39 18.96
C LYS A 149 12.34 -5.43 19.93
N LYS A 150 11.76 -6.51 19.39
CA LYS A 150 11.05 -7.54 20.16
C LYS A 150 11.31 -8.89 19.52
N GLY A 151 11.35 -9.92 20.36
CA GLY A 151 11.30 -11.31 19.91
C GLY A 151 9.96 -11.67 19.28
N ILE A 152 9.91 -12.87 18.71
CA ILE A 152 8.69 -13.42 18.10
C ILE A 152 7.97 -14.37 19.06
N SER A 153 6.65 -14.48 18.92
CA SER A 153 5.88 -15.50 19.65
C SER A 153 6.10 -16.90 19.05
N LEU A 154 5.83 -17.95 19.84
CA LEU A 154 5.86 -19.34 19.36
C LEU A 154 4.98 -19.54 18.11
N ARG A 155 3.78 -18.93 18.09
CA ARG A 155 2.86 -19.01 16.94
C ARG A 155 3.43 -18.34 15.69
N THR A 156 4.18 -17.25 15.86
CA THR A 156 4.89 -16.58 14.77
C THR A 156 6.04 -17.46 14.26
N ALA A 157 6.83 -18.06 15.16
CA ALA A 157 7.90 -18.98 14.80
C ALA A 157 7.38 -20.19 14.02
N GLN A 158 6.25 -20.79 14.43
CA GLN A 158 5.61 -21.88 13.69
C GLN A 158 5.17 -21.47 12.28
N ARG A 159 4.58 -20.27 12.13
CA ARG A 159 4.21 -19.72 10.81
C ARG A 159 5.45 -19.48 9.93
N TRP A 160 6.53 -18.99 10.53
CA TRP A 160 7.80 -18.75 9.84
C TRP A 160 8.40 -20.04 9.32
N MET A 161 8.51 -21.05 10.18
CA MET A 161 9.01 -22.38 9.80
C MET A 161 8.17 -23.01 8.68
N LYS A 162 6.83 -22.91 8.76
CA LYS A 162 5.95 -23.40 7.69
C LYS A 162 6.17 -22.67 6.36
N ARG A 163 6.41 -21.35 6.40
CA ARG A 163 6.66 -20.53 5.21
C ARG A 163 8.04 -20.80 4.60
N MET A 164 9.02 -21.13 5.44
CA MET A 164 10.35 -21.64 5.05
C MET A 164 10.36 -23.14 4.68
N GLU A 165 9.18 -23.74 4.50
CA GLU A 165 9.00 -25.15 4.10
C GLU A 165 9.52 -26.22 5.07
N TYR A 166 9.82 -25.88 6.34
CA TYR A 166 10.12 -26.90 7.35
C TYR A 166 8.88 -27.75 7.65
N ARG A 167 9.00 -29.07 7.50
CA ARG A 167 7.92 -30.04 7.74
C ARG A 167 8.19 -30.87 8.98
N TRP A 168 7.19 -30.97 9.85
CA TRP A 168 7.17 -31.91 10.96
C TRP A 168 6.58 -33.22 10.45
N GLN A 169 7.41 -34.21 10.16
CA GLN A 169 6.95 -35.56 9.89
C GLN A 169 7.58 -36.49 10.92
N ALA A 170 6.76 -37.37 11.50
CA ALA A 170 7.29 -38.56 12.14
C ALA A 170 8.02 -39.37 11.07
N GLU A 171 9.16 -39.97 11.41
CA GLU A 171 9.87 -40.82 10.45
C GLU A 171 8.91 -41.93 9.97
N PRO A 172 8.82 -42.16 8.65
CA PRO A 172 8.19 -43.38 8.18
C PRO A 172 8.95 -44.56 8.80
N LYS A 173 8.20 -45.47 9.42
CA LYS A 173 8.73 -46.68 10.06
C LYS A 173 9.46 -47.58 9.07
#